data_AF-A0A430FJG0-F1
#
_entry.id   AF-A0A430FJG0-F1
#
_cell.length_a   1.000
_cell.length_b   1.000
_cell.length_c   1.000
_cell.angle_alpha   90.00
_cell.angle_beta   90.00
_cell.angle_gamma   90.00
#
_symmetry.space_group_name_H-M   'P 1'
#
loop_
_entity.id
_entity.type
_entity.pdbx_description
1 polymer ?
#
loop_
_entity_poly.entity_id
_entity_poly.type
_entity_poly.pdbx_seq_one_letter_code
_entity_poly.pdbx_strand_id
1 'polypeptide(L)'
;MNDPVAANNQIPSVGRMTPTQLIELLQPLDEQFEQIETIEHGIQTAHEVMKKNETEYDIGMACLLLAGLIGAGALLYACVSEPWNHDAPVASLIAGLIGIIPLLVGLNQLRVYRHNIDTVFPALYPAIAADEQSIDTIRKTMRPTLLLLPVTCRNGEANAYILQMLICGRADGFNTAVTLWEEHEHRRRMEQYEQDKVTEARKQTTALAISAPAQASQAFEARRQTRELRGLRDDLNNRH
;
A
#
# COMPACT_ATOMS: atom_id res chain seq x y z
N MET A 1 24.45 -40.97 53.46
CA MET A 1 23.56 -41.29 52.33
C MET A 1 23.22 -39.96 51.69
N ASN A 2 23.76 -39.73 50.50
CA ASN A 2 23.76 -38.43 49.83
C ASN A 2 22.39 -38.14 49.24
N ASP A 3 21.89 -36.94 49.51
CA ASP A 3 20.79 -36.33 48.76
C ASP A 3 21.21 -36.10 47.30
N PRO A 4 20.38 -36.42 46.31
CA PRO A 4 20.59 -35.92 44.97
C PRO A 4 20.15 -34.45 44.92
N VAL A 5 21.13 -33.56 44.86
CA VAL A 5 20.95 -32.16 44.47
C VAL A 5 20.34 -32.15 43.08
N ALA A 6 19.03 -31.95 43.01
CA ALA A 6 18.34 -31.59 41.78
C ALA A 6 18.91 -30.23 41.34
N ALA A 7 19.74 -30.26 40.30
CA ALA A 7 20.16 -29.07 39.56
C ALA A 7 18.90 -28.42 38.98
N ASN A 8 18.37 -27.47 39.75
CA ASN A 8 17.31 -26.58 39.34
C ASN A 8 17.90 -25.66 38.27
N ASN A 9 17.82 -26.06 36.99
CA ASN A 9 18.13 -25.22 35.84
C ASN A 9 17.08 -24.12 35.74
N GLN A 10 17.08 -23.20 36.71
CA GLN A 10 16.43 -21.92 36.60
C GLN A 10 17.26 -21.10 35.62
N ILE A 11 16.73 -20.90 34.42
CA ILE A 11 17.25 -19.90 33.50
C ILE A 11 17.27 -18.58 34.28
N PRO A 12 18.43 -17.93 34.47
CA PRO A 12 18.53 -16.71 35.25
C PRO A 12 17.60 -15.65 34.64
N SER A 13 16.89 -14.89 35.48
CA SER A 13 16.08 -13.76 35.01
C SER A 13 16.95 -12.87 34.12
N VAL A 14 16.48 -12.48 32.94
CA VAL A 14 17.25 -11.72 31.93
C VAL A 14 17.98 -10.50 32.52
N GLY A 15 17.39 -9.85 33.53
CA GLY A 15 18.01 -8.74 34.27
C GLY A 15 19.23 -9.08 35.15
N ARG A 16 19.66 -10.34 35.24
CA ARG A 16 20.84 -10.81 35.99
C ARG A 16 21.94 -11.41 35.09
N MET A 17 21.71 -11.49 33.79
CA MET A 17 22.68 -12.01 32.82
C MET A 17 23.80 -10.99 32.59
N THR A 18 25.02 -11.46 32.35
CA THR A 18 26.12 -10.58 31.91
C THR A 18 25.86 -10.11 30.48
N PRO A 19 26.42 -8.95 30.06
CA PRO A 19 26.27 -8.46 28.68
C PRO A 19 26.64 -9.49 27.62
N THR A 20 27.69 -10.28 27.86
CA THR A 20 28.13 -11.35 26.95
C THR A 20 27.12 -12.49 26.82
N GLN A 21 26.55 -12.98 27.93
CA GLN A 21 25.51 -14.00 27.91
C GLN A 21 24.22 -13.51 27.23
N LEU A 22 23.94 -12.22 27.37
CA LEU A 22 22.78 -11.58 26.77
C LEU A 22 22.97 -11.40 25.26
N ILE A 23 24.16 -11.03 24.80
CA ILE A 23 24.51 -10.99 23.38
C ILE A 23 24.38 -12.38 22.75
N GLU A 24 24.92 -13.42 23.39
CA GLU A 24 24.79 -14.81 22.91
C GLU A 24 23.33 -15.28 22.80
N LEU A 25 22.43 -14.74 23.64
CA LEU A 25 21.00 -15.05 23.59
C LEU A 25 20.24 -14.27 22.51
N LEU A 26 20.58 -12.99 22.31
CA LEU A 26 19.86 -12.08 21.42
C LEU A 26 20.33 -12.18 19.97
N GLN A 27 21.59 -12.54 19.72
CA GLN A 27 22.15 -12.69 18.38
C GLN A 27 21.40 -13.73 17.51
N PRO A 28 21.15 -14.98 17.94
CA PRO A 28 20.38 -15.93 17.14
C PRO A 28 18.92 -15.50 16.97
N LEU A 29 18.38 -14.70 17.91
CA LEU A 29 17.04 -14.14 17.79
C LEU A 29 16.99 -13.06 16.70
N ASP A 30 18.06 -12.27 16.56
CA ASP A 30 18.22 -11.23 15.55
C ASP A 30 18.26 -11.83 14.14
N GLU A 31 19.10 -12.86 13.95
CA GLU A 31 19.20 -13.60 12.69
C GLU A 31 17.85 -14.21 12.28
N GLN A 32 17.10 -14.76 13.25
CA GLN A 32 15.78 -15.31 12.98
C GLN A 32 14.74 -14.22 12.64
N PHE A 33 14.84 -13.02 13.24
CA PHE A 33 13.97 -11.90 12.88
C PHE A 33 14.28 -11.38 11.47
N GLU A 34 15.56 -11.24 11.11
CA GLU A 34 15.99 -10.88 9.76
C GLU A 34 15.51 -11.93 8.73
N GLN A 35 15.59 -13.21 9.08
CA GLN A 35 15.06 -14.28 8.23
C GLN A 35 13.55 -14.15 8.03
N ILE A 36 12.77 -13.85 9.08
CA ILE A 36 11.32 -13.63 8.93
C ILE A 36 11.06 -12.40 8.03
N GLU A 37 11.79 -11.31 8.22
CA GLU A 37 11.61 -10.08 7.44
C GLU A 37 11.88 -10.30 5.95
N THR A 38 12.94 -11.03 5.60
CA THR A 38 13.25 -11.35 4.20
C THR A 38 12.16 -12.22 3.55
N ILE A 39 11.61 -13.19 4.28
CA ILE A 39 10.52 -14.05 3.79
C ILE A 39 9.22 -13.25 3.67
N GLU A 40 8.88 -12.42 4.67
CA GLU A 40 7.71 -11.54 4.61
C GLU A 40 7.79 -10.56 3.44
N HIS A 41 8.97 -10.01 3.16
CA HIS A 41 9.20 -9.16 1.98
C HIS A 41 9.00 -9.95 0.68
N GLY A 42 9.49 -11.19 0.61
CA GLY A 42 9.24 -12.10 -0.52
C GLY A 42 7.74 -12.36 -0.74
N ILE A 43 6.99 -12.62 0.34
CA ILE A 43 5.53 -12.83 0.27
C ILE A 43 4.82 -11.55 -0.18
N GLN A 44 5.21 -10.38 0.34
CA GLN A 44 4.60 -9.09 -0.04
C GLN A 44 4.82 -8.78 -1.52
N THR A 45 6.04 -8.93 -2.01
CA THR A 45 6.35 -8.72 -3.44
C THR A 45 5.59 -9.70 -4.33
N ALA A 46 5.43 -10.96 -3.92
CA ALA A 46 4.59 -11.92 -4.62
C ALA A 46 3.11 -11.49 -4.67
N HIS A 47 2.56 -11.00 -3.55
CA HIS A 47 1.21 -10.45 -3.51
C HIS A 47 1.03 -9.20 -4.38
N GLU A 48 2.04 -8.32 -4.44
CA GLU A 48 2.03 -7.15 -5.33
C GLU A 48 1.97 -7.56 -6.81
N VAL A 49 2.74 -8.59 -7.20
CA VAL A 49 2.69 -9.14 -8.56
C VAL A 49 1.30 -9.71 -8.87
N MET A 50 0.70 -10.44 -7.92
CA MET A 50 -0.66 -10.97 -8.09
C MET A 50 -1.70 -9.86 -8.25
N LYS A 51 -1.64 -8.84 -7.39
CA LYS A 51 -2.54 -7.68 -7.45
C LYS A 51 -2.37 -6.90 -8.75
N LYS A 52 -1.14 -6.69 -9.21
CA LYS A 52 -0.88 -6.03 -10.49
C LYS A 52 -1.52 -6.81 -11.65
N ASN A 53 -1.40 -8.13 -11.66
CA ASN A 53 -2.02 -8.95 -12.69
C ASN A 53 -3.56 -8.88 -12.67
N GLU A 54 -4.17 -8.79 -11.49
CA GLU A 54 -5.62 -8.55 -11.37
C GLU A 54 -6.00 -7.19 -11.98
N THR A 55 -5.22 -6.13 -11.73
CA THR A 55 -5.47 -4.83 -12.36
C THR A 55 -5.27 -4.85 -13.88
N GLU A 56 -4.32 -5.66 -14.39
CA GLU A 56 -4.14 -5.85 -15.84
C GLU A 56 -5.37 -6.51 -16.48
N TYR A 57 -6.01 -7.45 -15.77
CA TYR A 57 -7.28 -8.04 -16.19
C TYR A 57 -8.43 -7.02 -16.21
N ASP A 58 -8.60 -6.25 -15.15
CA ASP A 58 -9.67 -5.24 -15.06
C ASP A 58 -9.54 -4.18 -16.15
N ILE A 59 -8.31 -3.71 -16.40
CA ILE A 59 -8.02 -2.78 -17.51
C ILE A 59 -8.33 -3.45 -18.85
N GLY A 60 -7.92 -4.71 -19.04
CA GLY A 60 -8.21 -5.46 -20.26
C GLY A 60 -9.71 -5.58 -20.53
N MET A 61 -10.49 -5.92 -19.50
CA MET A 61 -11.96 -6.00 -19.57
C MET A 61 -12.60 -4.65 -19.83
N ALA A 62 -12.16 -3.58 -19.17
CA ALA A 62 -12.66 -2.23 -19.41
C ALA A 62 -12.40 -1.78 -20.86
N CYS A 63 -11.22 -2.06 -21.40
CA CYS A 63 -10.89 -1.78 -22.79
C CYS A 63 -11.78 -2.56 -23.78
N LEU A 64 -12.07 -3.83 -23.49
CA LEU A 64 -12.99 -4.64 -24.32
C LEU A 64 -14.42 -4.08 -24.30
N LEU A 65 -14.92 -3.69 -23.12
CA LEU A 65 -16.24 -3.08 -22.97
C LEU A 65 -16.32 -1.73 -23.70
N LEU A 66 -15.29 -0.89 -23.59
CA LEU A 66 -15.21 0.39 -24.31
C LEU A 66 -15.19 0.19 -25.82
N ALA A 67 -14.41 -0.77 -26.32
CA ALA A 67 -14.40 -1.13 -27.74
C ALA A 67 -15.78 -1.57 -28.24
N GLY A 68 -16.47 -2.41 -27.46
CA GLY A 68 -17.83 -2.86 -27.75
C GLY A 68 -18.84 -1.71 -27.79
N LEU A 69 -18.77 -0.77 -26.83
CA LEU A 69 -19.63 0.41 -26.78
C LEU A 69 -19.40 1.34 -27.98
N ILE A 70 -18.14 1.58 -28.35
CA ILE A 70 -17.79 2.41 -29.51
C ILE A 70 -18.30 1.76 -30.80
N GLY A 71 -18.08 0.45 -30.96
CA GLY A 71 -18.56 -0.29 -32.14
C GLY A 71 -20.09 -0.33 -32.24
N ALA A 72 -20.80 -0.61 -31.14
CA ALA A 72 -22.26 -0.62 -31.12
C ALA A 72 -22.84 0.77 -31.38
N GLY A 73 -22.24 1.82 -30.79
CA GLY A 73 -22.64 3.20 -31.04
C GLY A 73 -22.44 3.63 -32.49
N ALA A 74 -21.31 3.24 -33.11
CA ALA A 74 -21.04 3.52 -34.51
C ALA A 74 -22.05 2.82 -35.45
N LEU A 75 -22.39 1.57 -35.17
CA LEU A 75 -23.40 0.82 -35.92
C LEU A 75 -24.80 1.44 -35.77
N LEU A 76 -25.21 1.77 -34.55
CA LEU A 76 -26.50 2.42 -34.29
C LEU A 76 -26.58 3.76 -35.00
N TYR A 77 -25.51 4.56 -34.97
CA TYR A 77 -25.46 5.83 -35.67
C TYR A 77 -25.62 5.67 -37.17
N ALA A 78 -24.94 4.70 -37.79
CA ALA A 78 -25.07 4.40 -39.21
C ALA A 78 -26.47 3.88 -39.59
N CYS A 79 -27.15 3.15 -38.71
CA CYS A 79 -28.51 2.66 -38.96
C CYS A 79 -29.59 3.73 -38.79
N VAL A 80 -29.41 4.67 -37.86
CA VAL A 80 -30.40 5.72 -37.55
C VAL A 80 -30.24 6.95 -38.45
N SER A 81 -29.05 7.17 -39.01
CA SER A 81 -28.79 8.30 -39.89
C SER A 81 -29.64 8.26 -41.17
N GLU A 82 -30.19 9.42 -41.54
CA GLU A 82 -30.98 9.56 -42.76
C GLU A 82 -30.18 9.21 -44.04
N PRO A 83 -30.83 8.62 -45.07
CA PRO A 83 -30.16 8.05 -46.24
C PRO A 83 -29.43 9.06 -47.12
N TRP A 84 -29.71 10.36 -46.97
CA TRP A 84 -29.07 11.46 -47.72
C TRP A 84 -27.80 11.97 -47.04
N ASN A 85 -27.53 11.56 -45.79
CA ASN A 85 -26.35 11.98 -45.04
C ASN A 85 -25.15 11.09 -45.41
N HIS A 86 -24.40 11.53 -46.41
CA HIS A 86 -23.19 10.83 -46.87
C HIS A 86 -22.04 10.84 -45.84
N ASP A 87 -22.06 11.71 -44.83
CA ASP A 87 -21.02 11.81 -43.80
C ASP A 87 -21.20 10.78 -42.68
N ALA A 88 -22.44 10.30 -42.45
CA ALA A 88 -22.75 9.32 -41.42
C ALA A 88 -21.99 7.98 -41.54
N PRO A 89 -21.91 7.33 -42.73
CA PRO A 89 -21.12 6.11 -42.87
C PRO A 89 -19.62 6.34 -42.68
N VAL A 90 -19.09 7.49 -43.11
CA VAL A 90 -17.68 7.86 -42.92
C VAL A 90 -17.34 8.04 -41.44
N ALA A 91 -18.19 8.76 -40.70
CA ALA A 91 -18.04 8.92 -39.25
C ALA A 91 -18.13 7.58 -38.50
N SER A 92 -19.03 6.68 -38.93
CA SER A 92 -19.14 5.33 -38.35
C SER A 92 -17.89 4.47 -38.57
N LEU A 93 -17.25 4.58 -39.75
CA LEU A 93 -15.99 3.90 -40.06
C LEU A 93 -14.83 4.43 -39.22
N ILE A 94 -14.73 5.75 -39.04
CA ILE A 94 -13.71 6.37 -38.19
C ILE A 94 -13.89 5.94 -36.73
N ALA A 95 -15.12 5.96 -36.22
CA ALA A 95 -15.43 5.46 -34.87
C ALA A 95 -15.08 3.97 -34.72
N GLY A 96 -15.37 3.16 -35.74
CA GLY A 96 -14.97 1.75 -35.79
C GLY A 96 -13.45 1.56 -35.71
N LEU A 97 -12.67 2.33 -36.48
CA LEU A 97 -11.19 2.31 -36.42
C LEU A 97 -10.67 2.71 -35.04
N ILE A 98 -11.28 3.72 -34.41
CA ILE A 98 -10.93 4.14 -33.06
C ILE A 98 -11.23 3.02 -32.05
N GLY A 99 -12.34 2.29 -32.22
CA GLY A 99 -12.72 1.16 -31.37
C GLY A 99 -11.78 -0.06 -31.47
N ILE A 100 -11.04 -0.21 -32.57
CA ILE A 100 -10.05 -1.29 -32.73
C ILE A 100 -8.86 -1.11 -31.77
N ILE A 101 -8.49 0.13 -31.45
CA ILE A 101 -7.35 0.42 -30.55
C ILE A 101 -7.56 -0.17 -29.15
N PRO A 102 -8.66 0.16 -28.41
CA PRO A 102 -8.92 -0.44 -27.11
C PRO A 102 -9.19 -1.95 -27.23
N LEU A 103 -9.71 -2.45 -28.36
CA LEU A 103 -9.88 -3.88 -28.58
C LEU A 103 -8.54 -4.63 -28.61
N LEU A 104 -7.54 -4.12 -29.34
CA LEU A 104 -6.20 -4.71 -29.40
C LEU A 104 -5.50 -4.65 -28.04
N VAL A 105 -5.62 -3.52 -27.33
CA VAL A 105 -5.09 -3.38 -25.97
C VAL A 105 -5.75 -4.38 -25.03
N GLY A 106 -7.08 -4.48 -25.04
CA GLY A 106 -7.83 -5.42 -24.21
C GLY A 106 -7.46 -6.88 -24.46
N LEU A 107 -7.33 -7.28 -25.73
CA LEU A 107 -6.89 -8.63 -26.10
C LEU A 107 -5.45 -8.93 -25.67
N ASN A 108 -4.55 -7.94 -25.76
CA ASN A 108 -3.17 -8.13 -25.32
C ASN A 108 -3.08 -8.29 -23.79
N GLN A 109 -3.80 -7.45 -23.04
CA GLN A 109 -3.85 -7.56 -21.58
C GLN A 109 -4.45 -8.89 -21.12
N LEU A 110 -5.50 -9.38 -21.79
CA LEU A 110 -6.11 -10.67 -21.48
C LEU A 110 -5.16 -11.86 -21.77
N ARG A 111 -4.31 -11.74 -22.79
CA ARG A 111 -3.26 -12.73 -23.07
C ARG A 111 -2.17 -12.74 -22.00
N VAL A 112 -1.72 -11.56 -21.56
CA VAL A 112 -0.73 -11.42 -20.48
C VAL A 112 -1.28 -12.02 -19.19
N TYR A 113 -2.51 -11.67 -18.82
CA TYR A 113 -3.21 -12.23 -17.66
C TYR A 113 -3.27 -13.76 -17.70
N ARG A 114 -3.69 -14.32 -18.84
CA ARG A 114 -3.78 -15.77 -19.02
C ARG A 114 -2.42 -16.45 -18.94
N HIS A 115 -1.40 -15.85 -19.56
CA HIS A 115 -0.03 -16.35 -19.43
C HIS A 115 0.42 -16.40 -17.98
N ASN A 116 0.22 -15.32 -17.22
CA ASN A 116 0.62 -15.22 -15.82
C ASN A 116 -0.10 -16.26 -14.93
N ILE A 117 -1.38 -16.52 -15.18
CA ILE A 117 -2.13 -17.58 -14.46
C ILE A 117 -1.65 -18.98 -14.82
N ASP A 118 -1.35 -19.23 -16.10
CA ASP A 118 -0.98 -20.57 -16.55
C ASP A 118 0.49 -20.90 -16.20
N THR A 119 1.38 -19.91 -16.07
CA THR A 119 2.83 -20.13 -15.91
C THR A 119 3.40 -19.65 -14.58
N VAL A 120 2.99 -18.49 -14.07
CA VAL A 120 3.64 -17.84 -12.91
C VAL A 120 2.97 -18.24 -11.60
N PHE A 121 1.65 -18.12 -11.51
CA PHE A 121 0.93 -18.39 -10.26
C PHE A 121 0.94 -19.84 -9.77
N PRO A 122 0.94 -20.88 -10.62
CA PRO A 122 0.98 -22.26 -10.16
C PRO A 122 2.27 -22.57 -9.39
N ALA A 123 3.36 -21.85 -9.68
CA ALA A 123 4.62 -21.93 -8.93
C ALA A 123 4.62 -20.99 -7.71
N LEU A 124 4.00 -19.82 -7.83
CA LEU A 124 4.01 -18.79 -6.79
C LEU A 124 3.15 -19.17 -5.56
N TYR A 125 1.96 -19.73 -5.76
CA TYR A 125 1.06 -20.14 -4.67
C TYR A 125 1.67 -21.16 -3.70
N PRO A 126 2.26 -22.29 -4.15
CA PRO A 126 2.89 -23.23 -3.22
C PRO A 126 4.15 -22.65 -2.57
N ALA A 127 4.87 -21.73 -3.24
CA ALA A 127 6.01 -21.04 -2.65
C ALA A 127 5.57 -20.13 -1.49
N ILE A 128 4.53 -19.30 -1.68
CA ILE A 128 3.96 -18.46 -0.61
C ILE A 128 3.49 -19.33 0.57
N ALA A 129 2.79 -20.43 0.30
CA ALA A 129 2.32 -21.32 1.36
C ALA A 129 3.47 -21.98 2.15
N ALA A 130 4.56 -22.36 1.47
CA ALA A 130 5.74 -22.90 2.12
C ALA A 130 6.46 -21.82 2.95
N ASP A 131 6.57 -20.61 2.44
CA ASP A 131 7.17 -19.46 3.11
C ASP A 131 6.37 -19.08 4.37
N GLU A 132 5.04 -19.02 4.29
CA GLU A 132 4.17 -18.81 5.46
C GLU A 132 4.36 -19.90 6.53
N GLN A 133 4.44 -21.17 6.11
CA GLN A 133 4.70 -22.29 7.01
C GLN A 133 6.11 -22.20 7.65
N SER A 134 7.09 -21.69 6.92
CA SER A 134 8.45 -21.49 7.42
C SER A 134 8.49 -20.40 8.49
N ILE A 135 7.79 -19.27 8.28
CA ILE A 135 7.64 -18.20 9.29
C ILE A 135 7.01 -18.75 10.56
N ASP A 136 5.94 -19.54 10.44
CA ASP A 136 5.29 -20.16 11.59
C ASP A 136 6.21 -21.11 12.36
N THR A 137 7.10 -21.79 11.64
CA THR A 137 8.11 -22.68 12.23
C THR A 137 9.16 -21.87 13.00
N ILE A 138 9.68 -20.79 12.40
CA ILE A 138 10.65 -19.91 13.06
C ILE A 138 10.03 -19.23 14.29
N ARG A 139 8.78 -18.75 14.21
CA ARG A 139 8.07 -18.17 15.37
C ARG A 139 7.92 -19.17 16.51
N LYS A 140 7.68 -20.45 16.20
CA LYS A 140 7.63 -21.52 17.22
C LYS A 140 8.99 -21.73 17.88
N THR A 141 10.09 -21.66 17.13
CA THR A 141 11.45 -21.81 17.68
C THR A 141 11.89 -20.62 18.51
N MET A 142 11.49 -19.39 18.14
CA MET A 142 11.76 -18.16 18.90
C MET A 142 10.99 -18.08 20.24
N ARG A 143 9.81 -18.70 20.29
CA ARG A 143 8.84 -18.54 21.40
C ARG A 143 9.43 -18.70 22.80
N PRO A 144 10.27 -19.72 23.10
CA PRO A 144 10.85 -19.89 24.43
C PRO A 144 11.71 -18.69 24.84
N THR A 145 12.51 -18.16 23.92
CA THR A 145 13.39 -17.01 24.15
C THR A 145 12.59 -15.71 24.29
N LEU A 146 11.58 -15.51 23.43
CA LEU A 146 10.72 -14.32 23.50
C LEU A 146 9.91 -14.23 24.79
N LEU A 147 9.54 -15.36 25.38
CA LEU A 147 8.81 -15.39 26.66
C LEU A 147 9.65 -14.88 27.84
N LEU A 148 10.98 -14.92 27.73
CA LEU A 148 11.89 -14.37 28.74
C LEU A 148 11.96 -12.84 28.69
N LEU A 149 11.59 -12.24 27.55
CA LEU A 149 11.64 -10.81 27.31
C LEU A 149 10.31 -10.12 27.69
N PRO A 150 10.36 -8.86 28.15
CA PRO A 150 9.19 -8.00 28.30
C PRO A 150 8.45 -7.85 26.98
N VAL A 151 7.13 -7.68 27.02
CA VAL A 151 6.28 -7.59 25.82
C VAL A 151 6.72 -6.43 24.90
N THR A 152 7.15 -5.32 25.49
CA THR A 152 7.66 -4.13 24.76
C THR A 152 8.91 -4.42 23.92
N CYS A 153 9.65 -5.50 24.22
CA CYS A 153 10.88 -5.89 23.55
C CYS A 153 10.72 -7.10 22.62
N ARG A 154 9.49 -7.62 22.43
CA ARG A 154 9.23 -8.81 21.60
C ARG A 154 9.04 -8.45 20.12
N ASN A 155 9.96 -7.69 19.57
CA ASN A 155 10.00 -7.35 18.15
C ASN A 155 11.46 -7.28 17.66
N GLY A 156 11.67 -7.46 16.35
CA GLY A 156 13.01 -7.48 15.76
C GLY A 156 13.76 -6.16 15.95
N GLU A 157 13.04 -5.05 15.91
CA GLU A 157 13.64 -3.72 16.02
C GLU A 157 14.22 -3.44 17.42
N ALA A 158 13.47 -3.80 18.46
CA ALA A 158 13.89 -3.72 19.85
C ALA A 158 15.06 -4.67 20.10
N ASN A 159 15.02 -5.87 19.53
CA ASN A 159 16.11 -6.84 19.64
C ASN A 159 17.41 -6.29 19.04
N ALA A 160 17.36 -5.81 17.80
CA ALA A 160 18.50 -5.21 17.11
C ALA A 160 19.05 -3.98 17.86
N TYR A 161 18.17 -3.10 18.35
CA TYR A 161 18.57 -1.93 19.12
C TYR A 161 19.22 -2.29 20.45
N ILE A 162 18.63 -3.22 21.21
CA ILE A 162 19.18 -3.71 22.49
C ILE A 162 20.53 -4.37 22.25
N LEU A 163 20.65 -5.23 21.24
CA LEU A 163 21.89 -5.90 20.86
C LEU A 163 22.97 -4.87 20.53
N GLN A 164 22.65 -3.84 19.74
CA GLN A 164 23.58 -2.76 19.41
C GLN A 164 24.04 -1.99 20.65
N MET A 165 23.14 -1.66 21.58
CA MET A 165 23.50 -0.94 22.82
C MET A 165 24.43 -1.75 23.73
N LEU A 166 24.26 -3.08 23.75
CA LEU A 166 25.12 -4.00 24.49
C LEU A 166 26.50 -4.15 23.82
N ILE A 167 26.54 -4.35 22.49
CA ILE A 167 27.80 -4.48 21.73
C ILE A 167 28.63 -3.20 21.81
N CYS A 168 27.99 -2.03 21.70
CA CYS A 168 28.67 -0.74 21.81
C CYS A 168 29.07 -0.37 23.25
N GLY A 169 28.77 -1.20 24.25
CA GLY A 169 29.08 -0.92 25.65
C GLY A 169 28.32 0.28 26.22
N ARG A 170 27.21 0.68 25.58
CA ARG A 170 26.34 1.78 26.05
C ARG A 170 25.37 1.32 27.14
N ALA A 171 25.12 0.02 27.22
CA ALA A 171 24.32 -0.60 28.25
C ALA A 171 25.13 -1.71 28.94
N ASP A 172 25.23 -1.62 30.27
CA ASP A 172 25.93 -2.61 31.10
C ASP A 172 25.07 -3.85 31.41
N GLY A 173 23.83 -3.88 30.91
CA GLY A 173 22.90 -4.99 31.13
C GLY A 173 21.53 -4.76 30.49
N PHE A 174 20.68 -5.77 30.58
CA PHE A 174 19.38 -5.79 29.91
C PHE A 174 18.47 -4.63 30.33
N ASN A 175 18.35 -4.35 31.63
CA ASN A 175 17.44 -3.30 32.11
C ASN A 175 17.82 -1.92 31.58
N THR A 176 19.12 -1.60 31.54
CA THR A 176 19.63 -0.35 30.99
C THR A 176 19.35 -0.27 29.49
N ALA A 177 19.55 -1.36 28.75
CA ALA A 177 19.25 -1.41 27.33
C ALA A 177 17.75 -1.24 27.03
N VAL A 178 16.87 -1.85 27.84
CA VAL A 178 15.41 -1.68 27.74
C VAL A 178 15.00 -0.24 28.01
N THR A 179 15.55 0.41 29.05
CA THR A 179 15.21 1.81 29.31
C THR A 179 15.63 2.73 28.15
N LEU A 180 16.78 2.47 27.52
CA LEU A 180 17.22 3.21 26.34
C LEU A 180 16.35 2.94 25.12
N TRP A 181 15.84 1.71 24.97
CA TRP A 181 14.87 1.36 23.94
C TRP A 181 13.54 2.09 24.13
N GLU A 182 12.98 2.07 25.33
CA GLU A 182 11.70 2.73 25.63
C GLU A 182 11.79 4.25 25.39
N GLU A 183 12.91 4.87 25.76
CA GLU A 183 13.16 6.29 25.48
C GLU A 183 13.29 6.57 23.97
N HIS A 184 13.92 5.66 23.21
CA HIS A 184 14.04 5.75 21.77
C HIS A 184 12.67 5.62 21.09
N GLU A 185 11.91 4.59 21.45
CA GLU A 185 10.57 4.33 20.92
C GLU A 185 9.62 5.49 21.22
N HIS A 186 9.68 6.04 22.43
CA HIS A 186 8.86 7.19 22.80
C HIS A 186 9.19 8.43 21.97
N ARG A 187 10.48 8.73 21.76
CA ARG A 187 10.92 9.83 20.88
C ARG A 187 10.43 9.65 19.46
N ARG A 188 10.58 8.46 18.87
CA ARG A 188 10.12 8.21 17.50
C ARG A 188 8.61 8.42 17.36
N ARG A 189 7.80 7.94 18.31
CA ARG A 189 6.34 8.14 18.27
C ARG A 189 5.96 9.62 18.34
N MET A 190 6.69 10.41 19.11
CA MET A 190 6.48 11.87 19.16
C MET A 190 6.84 12.54 17.84
N GLU A 191 7.96 12.16 17.22
CA GLU A 191 8.37 12.69 15.91
C GLU A 191 7.33 12.35 14.81
N GLN A 192 6.81 11.12 14.80
CA GLN A 192 5.75 10.73 13.86
C GLN A 192 4.47 11.55 14.05
N TYR A 193 4.05 11.72 15.31
CA TYR A 193 2.87 12.51 15.63
C TYR A 193 3.02 13.99 15.21
N GLU A 194 4.23 14.55 15.32
CA GLU A 194 4.51 15.90 14.81
C GLU A 194 4.45 15.97 13.28
N GLN A 195 5.03 14.98 12.58
CA GLN A 195 4.98 14.91 11.11
C GLN A 195 3.54 14.77 10.59
N ASP A 196 2.72 13.96 11.25
CA ASP A 196 1.31 13.78 10.88
C ASP A 196 0.53 15.09 11.02
N LYS A 197 0.73 15.81 12.13
CA LYS A 197 0.13 17.15 12.32
C LYS A 197 0.53 18.14 11.24
N VAL A 198 1.80 18.18 10.88
CA VAL A 198 2.29 19.07 9.80
C VAL A 198 1.65 18.68 8.47
N THR A 199 1.52 17.39 8.20
CA THR A 199 0.92 16.88 6.97
C THR A 199 -0.59 17.16 6.90
N GLU A 200 -1.32 17.01 8.00
CA GLU A 200 -2.73 17.38 8.10
C GLU A 200 -2.95 18.88 7.92
N ALA A 201 -2.15 19.72 8.57
CA ALA A 201 -2.18 21.16 8.36
C ALA A 201 -1.88 21.54 6.90
N ARG A 202 -0.95 20.82 6.25
CA ARG A 202 -0.65 21.00 4.82
C ARG A 202 -1.83 20.60 3.94
N LYS A 203 -2.54 19.50 4.25
CA LYS A 203 -3.75 19.07 3.52
C LYS A 203 -4.90 20.06 3.68
N GLN A 204 -5.10 20.61 4.87
CA GLN A 204 -6.13 21.62 5.11
C GLN A 204 -5.81 22.93 4.39
N THR A 205 -4.55 23.37 4.40
CA THR A 205 -4.13 24.57 3.68
C THR A 205 -4.20 24.41 2.16
N THR A 206 -3.84 23.25 1.60
CA THR A 206 -4.03 22.99 0.17
C THR A 206 -5.51 22.89 -0.20
N ALA A 207 -6.35 22.26 0.62
CA ALA A 207 -7.80 22.23 0.39
C ALA A 207 -8.41 23.64 0.39
N LEU A 208 -8.01 24.50 1.34
CA LEU A 208 -8.42 25.90 1.37
C LEU A 208 -7.92 26.66 0.13
N ALA A 209 -6.66 26.46 -0.27
CA ALA A 209 -6.07 27.09 -1.45
C ALA A 209 -6.73 26.65 -2.78
N ILE A 210 -7.19 25.40 -2.90
CA ILE A 210 -7.90 24.88 -4.08
C ILE A 210 -9.37 25.34 -4.08
N SER A 211 -9.98 25.52 -2.91
CA SER A 211 -11.35 26.06 -2.80
C SER A 211 -11.44 27.55 -3.14
N ALA A 212 -10.36 28.32 -2.93
CA ALA A 212 -10.31 29.75 -3.23
C ALA A 212 -10.53 30.10 -4.72
N PRO A 213 -9.89 29.46 -5.72
CA PRO A 213 -10.20 29.71 -7.13
C PRO A 213 -11.59 29.19 -7.53
N ALA A 214 -12.11 28.14 -6.89
CA ALA A 214 -13.49 27.68 -7.13
C ALA A 214 -14.52 28.71 -6.64
N GLN A 215 -14.31 29.30 -5.46
CA GLN A 215 -15.14 30.40 -4.96
C GLN A 215 -15.00 31.67 -5.82
N ALA A 216 -13.80 31.98 -6.31
CA ALA A 216 -13.58 33.08 -7.24
C ALA A 216 -14.33 32.84 -8.56
N SER A 217 -14.29 31.62 -9.11
CA SER A 217 -15.00 31.26 -10.34
C SER A 217 -16.52 31.38 -10.18
N GLN A 218 -17.08 30.90 -9.06
CA GLN A 218 -18.51 31.06 -8.76
C GLN A 218 -18.90 32.54 -8.62
N ALA A 219 -18.04 33.37 -8.01
CA ALA A 219 -18.27 34.81 -7.91
C ALA A 219 -18.22 35.52 -9.28
N PHE A 220 -17.37 35.08 -10.20
CA PHE A 220 -17.33 35.59 -11.57
C PHE A 220 -18.57 35.17 -12.39
N GLU A 221 -19.05 33.94 -12.24
CA GLU A 221 -20.26 33.46 -12.90
C GLU A 221 -21.52 34.19 -12.40
N ALA A 222 -21.66 34.38 -11.08
CA ALA A 222 -22.76 35.17 -10.51
C ALA A 222 -22.74 36.63 -11.02
N ARG A 223 -21.55 37.22 -11.19
CA ARG A 223 -21.39 38.57 -11.73
C ARG A 223 -21.71 38.65 -13.23
N ARG A 224 -21.53 37.56 -13.97
CA ARG A 224 -21.93 37.46 -15.39
C ARG A 224 -23.45 37.33 -15.52
N GLN A 225 -24.07 36.44 -14.75
CA GLN A 225 -25.53 36.25 -14.75
C GLN A 225 -26.28 37.53 -14.36
N THR A 226 -25.76 38.28 -13.38
CA THR A 226 -26.35 39.58 -13.00
C THR A 226 -26.23 40.64 -14.09
N ARG A 227 -25.18 40.61 -14.94
CA ARG A 227 -25.08 41.49 -16.12
C ARG A 227 -26.05 41.10 -17.22
N GLU A 228 -26.21 39.80 -17.48
CA GLU A 228 -27.17 39.29 -18.47
C GLU A 228 -28.62 39.64 -18.07
N LEU A 229 -28.98 39.49 -16.79
CA LEU A 229 -30.28 39.90 -16.27
C LEU A 229 -30.52 41.42 -16.36
N ARG A 230 -29.46 42.24 -16.19
CA ARG A 230 -29.56 43.69 -16.35
C ARG A 230 -29.76 44.08 -17.81
N GLY A 231 -29.04 43.44 -18.72
CA GLY A 231 -29.22 43.62 -20.17
C GLY A 231 -30.63 43.24 -20.63
N LEU A 232 -31.16 42.12 -20.15
CA LEU A 232 -32.54 41.71 -20.44
C LEU A 232 -33.58 42.70 -19.87
N ARG A 233 -33.30 43.27 -18.70
CA ARG A 233 -34.16 44.31 -18.10
C ARG A 233 -34.16 45.60 -18.93
N ASP A 234 -33.00 46.04 -19.39
CA ASP A 234 -32.89 47.26 -20.20
C ASP A 234 -33.52 47.08 -21.59
N ASP A 235 -33.42 45.88 -22.17
CA ASP A 235 -34.04 45.54 -23.46
C ASP A 235 -35.58 45.44 -23.37
N LEU A 236 -36.11 44.98 -22.23
CA LEU A 236 -37.54 45.04 -21.92
C LEU A 236 -38.05 46.47 -21.72
N ASN A 237 -37.23 47.34 -21.11
CA ASN A 237 -37.62 48.73 -20.82
C ASN A 237 -37.63 49.62 -22.08
N ASN A 238 -36.86 49.28 -23.12
CA ASN A 238 -36.85 50.00 -24.40
C ASN A 238 -37.97 49.57 -25.38
N ARG A 239 -38.76 48.53 -25.03
CA ARG A 239 -39.88 48.04 -25.85
C ARG A 239 -41.26 48.56 -25.39
N HIS A 240 -41.30 49.41 -24.37
CA HIS A 240 -42.47 50.14 -23.89
C HIS A 240 -42.27 51.65 -24.05
#